data_AF-A0A4D5RCL4-F1
#
_entry.id   AF-A0A4D5RCL4-F1
#
_cell.length_a   1.000
_cell.length_b   1.000
_cell.length_c   1.000
_cell.angle_alpha   90.00
_cell.angle_beta   90.00
_cell.angle_gamma   90.00
#
_symmetry.space_group_name_H-M   'P 1'
#
loop_
_entity.id
_entity.type
_entity.pdbx_description
1 polymer ?
#
loop_
_entity_poly.entity_id
_entity_poly.type
_entity_poly.pdbx_seq_one_letter_code
_entity_poly.pdbx_strand_id
1 'polypeptide(L)'
;MTSFTVATWMSFMGVVCAAIGSGLGEITFLAYSAHFDKDVISTWSSGTGGAGVLGALSYAAMASVLSPEKTLLVMLFVPVLMAISFWGVLVHPKLRRDEKTADEAIPDEEPLLPCSGCTGYAKVTLTFGDKLRLIKPLLKFMIPLGLVYLAEYFINQGLLELIVFRNTKLSHKEQYRWLQVMYQVGVLISRSSVNFIQIRKLWILPILQFINVAFIFSEAYLLFLPSFWIVVVVVLYEGLLGGSAYVNTFYRISQDVPIQHREFSLRIASLADSAGIAIAGAMALPTHDAMCRLKY
;
A
#
# COMPACT_ATOMS: atom_id res chain seq x y z
N MET A 1 -18.70 -0.62 12.49
CA MET A 1 -18.85 0.56 13.38
C MET A 1 -19.40 1.78 12.66
N THR A 2 -19.00 2.07 11.41
CA THR A 2 -19.50 3.24 10.65
C THR A 2 -20.93 3.10 10.10
N SER A 3 -21.47 1.88 9.97
CA SER A 3 -22.78 1.63 9.36
C SER A 3 -24.00 1.92 10.25
N PHE A 4 -23.83 2.06 11.57
CA PHE A 4 -24.92 2.34 12.52
C PHE A 4 -24.60 3.51 13.45
N THR A 5 -23.85 4.48 12.96
CA THR A 5 -23.42 5.62 13.77
C THR A 5 -24.59 6.54 14.05
N VAL A 6 -24.95 6.66 15.33
CA VAL A 6 -25.97 7.60 15.81
C VAL A 6 -25.41 9.01 16.02
N ALA A 7 -24.08 9.14 16.05
CA ALA A 7 -23.38 10.42 16.21
C ALA A 7 -22.09 10.45 15.37
N THR A 8 -21.74 11.64 14.87
CA THR A 8 -20.58 11.86 13.97
C THR A 8 -19.25 11.41 14.56
N TRP A 9 -19.06 11.54 15.88
CA TRP A 9 -17.84 11.11 16.57
C TRP A 9 -17.61 9.59 16.46
N MET A 10 -18.69 8.79 16.40
CA MET A 10 -18.60 7.34 16.23
C MET A 10 -18.09 6.97 14.84
N SER A 11 -18.46 7.75 13.82
CA SER A 11 -17.95 7.60 12.46
C SER A 11 -16.45 7.86 12.41
N PHE A 12 -15.99 8.95 13.04
CA PHE A 12 -14.56 9.26 13.13
C PHE A 12 -13.78 8.19 13.89
N MET A 13 -14.30 7.73 15.03
CA MET A 13 -13.66 6.64 15.78
C MET A 13 -13.58 5.35 14.95
N GLY A 14 -14.64 5.02 14.20
CA GLY A 14 -14.65 3.88 13.28
C GLY A 14 -13.58 3.98 12.19
N VAL A 15 -13.41 5.17 11.60
CA VAL A 15 -12.36 5.45 10.60
C VAL A 15 -10.97 5.33 11.23
N VAL A 16 -10.77 5.87 12.43
CA VAL A 16 -9.49 5.75 13.16
C VAL A 16 -9.14 4.30 13.45
N CYS A 17 -10.10 3.51 13.96
CA CYS A 17 -9.89 2.08 14.20
C CYS A 17 -9.56 1.32 12.92
N ALA A 18 -10.25 1.62 11.82
CA ALA A 18 -9.98 1.01 10.52
C ALA A 18 -8.58 1.38 10.00
N ALA A 19 -8.16 2.64 10.14
CA ALA A 19 -6.84 3.12 9.74
C ALA A 19 -5.72 2.46 10.57
N ILE A 20 -5.88 2.39 11.90
CA ILE A 20 -4.94 1.69 12.78
C ILE A 20 -4.85 0.20 12.41
N GLY A 21 -5.99 -0.46 12.21
CA GLY A 21 -6.03 -1.87 11.82
C GLY A 21 -5.34 -2.13 10.49
N SER A 22 -5.60 -1.29 9.47
CA SER A 22 -4.98 -1.38 8.16
C SER A 22 -3.46 -1.17 8.23
N GLY A 23 -3.01 -0.13 8.92
CA GLY A 23 -1.58 0.18 9.06
C GLY A 23 -0.81 -0.90 9.84
N LEU A 24 -1.35 -1.35 10.97
CA LEU A 24 -0.77 -2.45 11.74
C LEU A 24 -0.74 -3.75 10.94
N GLY A 25 -1.80 -4.03 10.19
CA GLY A 25 -1.87 -5.19 9.31
C GLY A 25 -0.76 -5.15 8.27
N GLU A 26 -0.67 -4.06 7.52
CA GLU A 26 0.33 -3.92 6.46
C GLU A 26 1.76 -4.08 6.99
N ILE A 27 2.14 -3.32 8.02
CA ILE A 27 3.47 -3.39 8.64
C ILE A 27 3.80 -4.82 9.08
N THR A 28 2.82 -5.51 9.66
CA THR A 28 2.99 -6.87 10.21
C THR A 28 3.15 -7.90 9.11
N PHE A 29 2.26 -7.91 8.11
CA PHE A 29 2.28 -8.92 7.04
C PHE A 29 3.46 -8.71 6.08
N LEU A 30 3.81 -7.46 5.74
CA LEU A 30 5.01 -7.16 4.96
C LEU A 30 6.27 -7.61 5.70
N ALA A 31 6.37 -7.34 7.01
CA ALA A 31 7.48 -7.87 7.80
C ALA A 31 7.54 -9.38 7.77
N TYR A 32 6.39 -10.02 7.97
CA TYR A 32 6.29 -11.47 8.04
C TYR A 32 6.67 -12.15 6.71
N SER A 33 6.40 -11.49 5.58
CA SER A 33 6.83 -11.94 4.26
C SER A 33 8.35 -12.12 4.12
N ALA A 34 9.16 -11.45 4.97
CA ALA A 34 10.61 -11.61 4.98
C ALA A 34 11.08 -13.04 5.30
N HIS A 35 10.24 -13.85 5.94
CA HIS A 35 10.51 -15.23 6.30
C HIS A 35 10.16 -16.25 5.20
N PHE A 36 9.56 -15.80 4.11
CA PHE A 36 9.17 -16.64 2.98
C PHE A 36 10.02 -16.33 1.74
N ASP A 37 9.74 -17.07 0.67
CA ASP A 37 10.35 -16.82 -0.63
C ASP A 37 10.06 -15.40 -1.12
N LYS A 38 10.99 -14.85 -1.90
CA LYS A 38 10.94 -13.46 -2.34
C LYS A 38 9.71 -13.15 -3.22
N ASP A 39 9.13 -14.17 -3.85
CA ASP A 39 7.91 -14.06 -4.67
C ASP A 39 6.65 -13.80 -3.83
N VAL A 40 6.70 -14.03 -2.52
CA VAL A 40 5.59 -13.71 -1.61
C VAL A 40 5.29 -12.21 -1.59
N ILE A 41 6.30 -11.33 -1.75
CA ILE A 41 6.07 -9.88 -1.83
C ILE A 41 5.32 -9.51 -3.10
N SER A 42 5.64 -10.16 -4.23
CA SER A 42 4.89 -9.96 -5.47
C SER A 42 3.43 -10.43 -5.30
N THR A 43 3.23 -11.59 -4.67
CA THR A 43 1.89 -12.17 -4.46
C THR A 43 1.06 -11.34 -3.49
N TRP A 44 1.67 -10.86 -2.39
CA TRP A 44 1.07 -9.91 -1.45
C TRP A 44 0.66 -8.60 -2.14
N SER A 45 1.57 -8.04 -2.94
CA SER A 45 1.31 -6.80 -3.67
C SER A 45 0.20 -6.98 -4.71
N SER A 46 0.23 -8.05 -5.50
CA SER A 46 -0.84 -8.37 -6.45
C SER A 46 -2.17 -8.59 -5.73
N GLY A 47 -2.19 -9.35 -4.63
CA GLY A 47 -3.39 -9.62 -3.83
C GLY A 47 -4.03 -8.37 -3.25
N THR A 48 -3.23 -7.40 -2.79
CA THR A 48 -3.73 -6.10 -2.29
C THR A 48 -4.28 -5.22 -3.42
N GLY A 49 -3.70 -5.23 -4.62
CA GLY A 49 -4.30 -4.60 -5.80
C GLY A 49 -5.61 -5.28 -6.22
N GLY A 50 -5.64 -6.61 -6.15
CA GLY A 50 -6.83 -7.41 -6.44
C GLY A 50 -7.96 -7.15 -5.44
N ALA A 51 -7.62 -6.97 -4.17
CA ALA A 51 -8.58 -6.58 -3.13
C ALA A 51 -9.20 -5.20 -3.41
N GLY A 52 -8.47 -4.26 -4.01
CA GLY A 52 -9.00 -2.98 -4.47
C GLY A 52 -10.08 -3.15 -5.54
N VAL A 53 -9.78 -3.91 -6.59
CA VAL A 53 -10.73 -4.17 -7.70
C VAL A 53 -11.93 -5.00 -7.22
N LEU A 54 -11.69 -6.13 -6.56
CA LEU A 54 -12.75 -7.02 -6.07
C LEU A 54 -13.58 -6.35 -4.98
N GLY A 55 -12.97 -5.57 -4.10
CA GLY A 55 -13.66 -4.78 -3.08
C GLY A 55 -14.58 -3.74 -3.70
N ALA A 56 -14.08 -2.96 -4.66
CA ALA A 56 -14.89 -1.95 -5.36
C ALA A 56 -16.04 -2.59 -6.15
N LEU A 57 -15.78 -3.67 -6.89
CA LEU A 57 -16.79 -4.37 -7.68
C LEU A 57 -17.84 -5.06 -6.81
N SER A 58 -17.43 -5.77 -5.77
CA SER A 58 -18.35 -6.45 -4.85
C SER A 58 -19.19 -5.45 -4.07
N TYR A 59 -18.60 -4.34 -3.60
CA TYR A 59 -19.36 -3.25 -2.97
C TYR A 59 -20.36 -2.65 -3.95
N ALA A 60 -19.93 -2.36 -5.18
CA ALA A 60 -20.79 -1.77 -6.19
C ALA A 60 -21.98 -2.65 -6.56
N ALA A 61 -21.75 -3.95 -6.73
CA ALA A 61 -22.78 -4.92 -7.02
C ALA A 61 -23.78 -5.06 -5.86
N MET A 62 -23.28 -5.23 -4.63
CA MET A 62 -24.15 -5.38 -3.46
C MET A 62 -24.94 -4.10 -3.14
N ALA A 63 -24.31 -2.93 -3.23
CA ALA A 63 -24.96 -1.64 -2.98
C ALA A 63 -26.02 -1.26 -4.02
N SER A 64 -26.12 -2.00 -5.14
CA SER A 64 -27.22 -1.84 -6.11
C SER A 64 -28.51 -2.52 -5.66
N VAL A 65 -28.42 -3.50 -4.76
CA VAL A 65 -29.55 -4.33 -4.29
C VAL A 65 -29.82 -4.13 -2.80
N LEU A 66 -28.78 -3.85 -2.01
CA LEU A 66 -28.82 -3.66 -0.57
C LEU A 66 -28.51 -2.23 -0.20
N SER A 67 -28.98 -1.79 0.97
CA SER A 67 -28.55 -0.52 1.53
C SER A 67 -27.04 -0.56 1.86
N PRO A 68 -26.34 0.59 1.84
CA PRO A 68 -24.91 0.65 2.16
C PRO A 68 -24.56 0.03 3.52
N GLU A 69 -25.43 0.19 4.52
CA GLU A 69 -25.21 -0.33 5.87
C GLU A 69 -25.22 -1.87 5.89
N LYS A 70 -26.20 -2.47 5.19
CA LYS A 70 -26.30 -3.93 5.04
C LYS A 70 -25.15 -4.47 4.20
N THR A 71 -24.73 -3.75 3.18
CA THR A 71 -23.59 -4.12 2.33
C THR A 71 -22.29 -4.19 3.15
N LEU A 72 -22.01 -3.18 3.96
CA LEU A 72 -20.84 -3.16 4.84
C LEU A 72 -20.85 -4.29 5.88
N LEU A 73 -22.03 -4.63 6.41
CA LEU A 73 -22.17 -5.77 7.32
C LEU A 73 -21.87 -7.09 6.63
N VAL A 74 -22.40 -7.31 5.42
CA VAL A 74 -22.13 -8.53 4.66
C VAL A 74 -20.63 -8.66 4.39
N MET A 75 -19.95 -7.57 4.00
CA MET A 75 -18.51 -7.56 3.75
C MET A 75 -17.62 -7.94 4.94
N LEU A 76 -18.16 -8.05 6.17
CA LEU A 76 -17.42 -8.59 7.32
C LEU A 76 -16.99 -10.05 7.14
N PHE A 77 -17.49 -10.77 6.13
CA PHE A 77 -16.94 -12.09 5.79
C PHE A 77 -15.46 -11.99 5.34
N VAL A 78 -15.02 -10.87 4.76
CA VAL A 78 -13.65 -10.70 4.25
C VAL A 78 -12.59 -10.81 5.36
N PRO A 79 -12.67 -10.07 6.49
CA PRO A 79 -11.71 -10.27 7.58
C PRO A 79 -11.81 -11.67 8.22
N VAL A 80 -12.97 -12.33 8.19
CA VAL A 80 -13.10 -13.73 8.63
C VAL A 80 -12.36 -14.69 7.69
N LEU A 81 -12.48 -14.50 6.37
CA LEU A 81 -11.71 -15.28 5.39
C LEU A 81 -10.20 -15.03 5.53
N MET A 82 -9.81 -13.79 5.79
CA MET A 82 -8.41 -13.45 6.05
C MET A 82 -7.88 -14.16 7.31
N ALA A 83 -8.68 -14.20 8.38
CA ALA A 83 -8.37 -14.96 9.59
C ALA A 83 -8.19 -16.46 9.31
N ILE A 84 -9.15 -17.08 8.61
CA ILE A 84 -9.08 -18.49 8.23
C ILE A 84 -7.85 -18.77 7.35
N SER A 85 -7.55 -17.87 6.41
CA SER A 85 -6.40 -18.01 5.53
C SER A 85 -5.09 -17.95 6.32
N PHE A 86 -4.98 -17.03 7.28
CA PHE A 86 -3.76 -16.87 8.07
C PHE A 86 -3.54 -18.00 9.09
N TRP A 87 -4.57 -18.42 9.82
CA TRP A 87 -4.43 -19.43 10.88
C TRP A 87 -4.68 -20.87 10.42
N GLY A 88 -5.47 -21.07 9.37
CA GLY A 88 -5.87 -22.40 8.90
C GLY A 88 -5.15 -22.87 7.63
N VAL A 89 -4.83 -21.95 6.71
CA VAL A 89 -4.25 -22.31 5.39
C VAL A 89 -2.76 -22.03 5.32
N LEU A 90 -2.29 -20.92 5.90
CA LEU A 90 -0.90 -20.51 5.82
C LEU A 90 0.00 -21.45 6.63
N VAL A 91 0.99 -22.05 5.96
CA VAL A 91 2.04 -22.82 6.63
C VAL A 91 3.04 -21.84 7.23
N HIS A 92 3.04 -21.72 8.56
CA HIS A 92 3.97 -20.85 9.25
C HIS A 92 5.42 -21.39 9.15
N PRO A 93 6.42 -20.52 8.88
CA PRO A 93 7.80 -20.90 8.89
C PRO A 93 8.16 -21.36 10.30
N LYS A 94 8.82 -22.51 10.41
CA LYS A 94 9.30 -23.01 11.70
C LYS A 94 10.30 -22.00 12.25
N LEU A 95 9.96 -21.34 13.36
CA LEU A 95 10.98 -20.69 14.18
C LEU A 95 11.96 -21.78 14.59
N ARG A 96 13.19 -21.74 14.06
CA ARG A 96 14.26 -22.61 14.55
C ARG A 96 14.51 -22.21 16.00
N ARG A 97 13.86 -22.92 16.91
CA ARG A 97 14.07 -22.80 18.35
C ARG A 97 15.54 -23.16 18.56
N ASP A 98 16.34 -22.22 19.05
CA ASP A 98 17.65 -22.54 19.59
C ASP A 98 17.41 -23.39 20.85
N GLU A 99 17.20 -24.69 20.66
CA GLU A 99 17.44 -25.69 21.69
C GLU A 99 18.95 -25.81 21.85
N LYS A 100 19.53 -24.87 22.59
CA LYS A 100 20.68 -25.19 23.43
C LYS A 100 20.14 -25.43 24.83
N THR A 101 19.74 -26.67 25.04
CA THR A 101 19.62 -27.30 26.34
C THR A 101 20.87 -26.94 27.15
N ALA A 102 20.66 -26.43 28.36
CA ALA A 102 21.66 -26.54 29.41
C ALA A 102 21.95 -28.03 29.61
N ASP A 103 23.20 -28.42 29.48
CA ASP A 103 23.91 -29.41 30.31
C ASP A 103 25.11 -30.01 29.56
N GLU A 104 26.16 -30.25 30.35
CA GLU A 104 27.43 -30.94 30.07
C GLU A 104 28.58 -30.12 29.46
N ALA A 105 29.44 -29.65 30.38
CA ALA A 105 30.81 -29.27 30.12
C ALA A 105 31.68 -30.51 29.90
N ILE A 106 32.36 -30.60 28.76
CA ILE A 106 33.56 -31.44 28.54
C ILE A 106 34.54 -30.62 27.64
N PRO A 107 35.84 -30.57 27.98
CA PRO A 107 36.81 -29.65 27.35
C PRO A 107 37.48 -30.22 26.09
N ASP A 108 37.88 -29.28 25.23
CA ASP A 108 38.96 -29.34 24.23
C ASP A 108 39.11 -30.59 23.33
N GLU A 109 38.44 -30.55 22.17
CA GLU A 109 39.01 -31.07 20.91
C GLU A 109 38.63 -30.11 19.75
N GLU A 110 39.65 -29.68 18.99
CA GLU A 110 39.52 -28.81 17.83
C GLU A 110 38.67 -29.45 16.71
N PRO A 111 37.68 -28.75 16.13
CA PRO A 111 37.04 -29.22 14.91
C PRO A 111 37.91 -28.85 13.70
N LEU A 112 38.52 -29.89 13.12
CA LEU A 112 39.10 -29.89 11.78
C LEU A 112 38.02 -29.52 10.74
N LEU A 113 38.32 -28.49 9.94
CA LEU A 113 37.61 -27.95 8.76
C LEU A 113 36.44 -26.96 9.00
N PRO A 114 36.54 -25.72 8.47
CA PRO A 114 35.43 -24.77 8.47
C PRO A 114 34.43 -25.11 7.35
N CYS A 115 33.24 -25.57 7.70
CA CYS A 115 32.11 -25.52 6.77
C CYS A 115 31.66 -24.06 6.58
N SER A 116 32.24 -23.41 5.57
CA SER A 116 31.76 -22.14 5.03
C SER A 116 30.33 -22.31 4.52
N GLY A 117 29.33 -21.86 5.29
CA GLY A 117 27.95 -21.78 4.78
C GLY A 117 26.81 -21.99 5.77
N CYS A 118 27.05 -22.41 7.01
CA CYS A 118 25.97 -22.72 7.95
C CYS A 118 26.17 -22.05 9.31
N THR A 119 26.11 -20.71 9.38
CA THR A 119 26.00 -19.99 10.65
C THR A 119 24.59 -19.45 10.85
N GLY A 120 23.97 -19.88 11.94
CA GLY A 120 22.61 -19.58 12.34
C GLY A 120 22.27 -18.11 12.42
N TYR A 121 20.98 -17.84 12.24
CA TYR A 121 20.37 -16.51 12.37
C TYR A 121 20.39 -16.05 13.82
N ALA A 122 21.49 -15.45 14.26
CA ALA A 122 21.48 -14.65 15.48
C ALA A 122 20.47 -13.51 15.29
N LYS A 123 19.46 -13.46 16.16
CA LYS A 123 18.52 -12.33 16.24
C LYS A 123 19.32 -11.14 16.78
N VAL A 124 19.95 -10.37 15.87
CA VAL A 124 20.76 -9.21 16.24
C VAL A 124 19.83 -8.18 16.91
N THR A 125 19.95 -8.03 18.22
CA THR A 125 19.29 -6.98 18.99
C THR A 125 19.93 -5.64 18.61
N LEU A 126 19.42 -5.01 17.55
CA LEU A 126 19.90 -3.72 17.08
C LEU A 126 19.54 -2.61 18.07
N THR A 127 20.54 -1.85 18.48
CA THR A 127 20.38 -0.63 19.28
C THR A 127 19.58 0.41 18.50
N PHE A 128 18.93 1.36 19.19
CA PHE A 128 18.19 2.44 18.54
C PHE A 128 19.07 3.25 17.55
N GLY A 129 20.33 3.49 17.91
CA GLY A 129 21.31 4.14 17.03
C GLY A 129 21.63 3.35 15.76
N ASP A 130 21.71 2.03 15.86
CA ASP A 130 21.96 1.15 14.70
C ASP A 130 20.74 1.09 13.77
N LYS A 131 19.53 1.08 14.35
CA LYS A 131 18.27 1.20 13.59
C LYS A 131 18.20 2.49 12.79
N LEU A 132 18.61 3.62 13.38
CA LEU A 132 18.63 4.90 12.68
C LEU A 132 19.67 4.94 11.54
N ARG A 133 20.82 4.29 11.73
CA ARG A 133 21.83 4.14 10.67
C ARG A 133 21.33 3.29 9.49
N LEU A 134 20.52 2.27 9.78
CA LEU A 134 19.86 1.44 8.76
C LEU A 134 18.81 2.21 7.95
N ILE A 135 18.19 3.25 8.50
CA ILE A 135 17.22 4.08 7.77
C ILE A 135 17.89 4.88 6.64
N LYS A 136 19.10 5.40 6.86
CA LYS A 136 19.80 6.25 5.89
C LYS A 136 19.90 5.62 4.47
N PRO A 137 20.39 4.38 4.29
CA PRO A 137 20.42 3.75 2.97
C PRO A 137 19.02 3.38 2.43
N LEU A 138 18.01 3.27 3.29
CA LEU A 138 16.62 2.99 2.89
C LEU A 138 15.89 4.23 2.39
N LEU A 139 16.36 5.44 2.70
CA LEU A 139 15.76 6.69 2.22
C LEU A 139 15.66 6.74 0.68
N LYS A 140 16.58 6.10 -0.04
CA LYS A 140 16.52 5.99 -1.52
C LYS A 140 15.29 5.23 -2.04
N PHE A 141 14.66 4.43 -1.18
CA PHE A 141 13.42 3.71 -1.44
C PHE A 141 12.22 4.45 -0.84
N MET A 142 12.36 4.90 0.41
CA MET A 142 11.29 5.55 1.17
C MET A 142 10.85 6.89 0.57
N ILE A 143 11.80 7.75 0.18
CA ILE A 143 11.46 9.09 -0.34
C ILE A 143 10.68 8.98 -1.65
N PRO A 144 11.12 8.23 -2.68
CA PRO A 144 10.33 8.06 -3.90
C PRO A 144 8.95 7.43 -3.64
N LEU A 145 8.87 6.43 -2.77
CA LEU A 145 7.60 5.78 -2.42
C LEU A 145 6.63 6.78 -1.78
N GLY A 146 7.06 7.49 -0.75
CA GLY A 146 6.21 8.47 -0.05
C GLY A 146 5.77 9.62 -0.96
N LEU A 147 6.63 10.08 -1.86
CA LEU A 147 6.29 11.12 -2.85
C LEU A 147 5.26 10.64 -3.89
N VAL A 148 5.39 9.41 -4.37
CA VAL A 148 4.40 8.81 -5.29
C VAL A 148 3.04 8.72 -4.60
N TYR A 149 2.99 8.17 -3.38
CA TYR A 149 1.76 8.02 -2.62
C TYR A 149 1.13 9.35 -2.23
N LEU A 150 1.95 10.37 -1.94
CA LEU A 150 1.47 11.73 -1.73
C LEU A 150 0.77 12.28 -2.98
N ALA A 151 1.41 12.17 -4.14
CA ALA A 151 0.85 12.67 -5.39
C ALA A 151 -0.41 11.90 -5.82
N GLU A 152 -0.36 10.57 -5.73
CA GLU A 152 -1.46 9.63 -6.03
C GLU A 152 -2.71 9.92 -5.20
N TYR A 153 -2.56 9.99 -3.87
CA TYR A 153 -3.71 10.24 -2.99
C TYR A 153 -4.21 11.68 -3.09
N PHE A 154 -3.34 12.64 -3.39
CA PHE A 154 -3.76 14.02 -3.62
C PHE A 154 -4.61 14.15 -4.88
N ILE A 155 -4.25 13.45 -5.96
CA ILE A 155 -5.09 13.33 -7.17
C ILE A 155 -6.44 12.71 -6.81
N ASN A 156 -6.43 11.52 -6.20
CA ASN A 156 -7.63 10.72 -5.98
C ASN A 156 -8.63 11.32 -4.97
N GLN A 157 -8.12 11.87 -3.87
CA GLN A 157 -8.96 12.39 -2.77
C GLN A 157 -9.11 13.92 -2.79
N GLY A 158 -8.23 14.64 -3.49
CA GLY A 158 -8.24 16.11 -3.53
C GLY A 158 -8.78 16.70 -4.83
N LEU A 159 -8.41 16.13 -5.98
CA LEU A 159 -8.65 16.77 -7.29
C LEU A 159 -9.74 16.10 -8.11
N LEU A 160 -9.79 14.76 -8.14
CA LEU A 160 -10.76 14.03 -8.98
C LEU A 160 -12.23 14.28 -8.59
N GLU A 161 -12.51 14.60 -7.33
CA GLU A 161 -13.87 14.94 -6.89
C GLU A 161 -14.39 16.23 -7.54
N LEU A 162 -13.49 17.16 -7.86
CA LEU A 162 -13.81 18.48 -8.41
C LEU A 162 -14.06 18.46 -9.92
N ILE A 163 -13.62 17.42 -10.62
CA ILE A 163 -13.74 17.30 -12.07
C ILE A 163 -15.10 16.65 -12.42
N VAL A 164 -15.97 17.40 -13.12
CA VAL A 164 -17.31 16.93 -13.48
C VAL A 164 -17.60 17.16 -14.97
N PHE A 165 -17.84 16.08 -15.71
CA PHE A 165 -18.20 16.15 -17.12
C PHE A 165 -19.72 16.08 -17.30
N ARG A 166 -20.32 17.18 -17.79
CA ARG A 166 -21.76 17.23 -18.12
C ARG A 166 -22.13 16.57 -19.44
N ASN A 167 -21.13 16.33 -20.31
CA ASN A 167 -21.32 15.75 -21.64
C ASN A 167 -21.43 14.21 -21.65
N THR A 168 -21.68 13.58 -20.49
CA THR A 168 -21.78 12.12 -20.39
C THR A 168 -23.14 11.73 -19.79
N LYS A 169 -23.59 10.51 -20.09
CA LYS A 169 -24.80 9.93 -19.48
C LYS A 169 -24.60 9.51 -18.01
N LEU A 170 -23.37 9.61 -17.51
CA LEU A 170 -23.01 9.19 -16.16
C LEU A 170 -23.23 10.34 -15.19
N SER A 171 -23.86 10.05 -14.04
CA SER A 171 -23.95 11.00 -12.94
C SER A 171 -22.56 11.26 -12.33
N HIS A 172 -22.41 12.38 -11.62
CA HIS A 172 -21.15 12.73 -10.94
C HIS A 172 -20.64 11.61 -10.01
N LYS A 173 -21.56 10.97 -9.27
CA LYS A 173 -21.23 9.84 -8.39
C LYS A 173 -20.74 8.62 -9.17
N GLU A 174 -21.32 8.34 -10.34
CA GLU A 174 -20.90 7.23 -11.20
C GLU A 174 -19.56 7.51 -11.87
N GLN A 175 -19.32 8.75 -12.31
CA GLN A 175 -18.03 9.17 -12.87
C GLN A 175 -16.90 8.92 -11.87
N TYR A 176 -17.05 9.39 -10.62
CA TYR A 176 -16.06 9.17 -9.57
C TYR A 176 -15.83 7.68 -9.27
N ARG A 177 -16.89 6.87 -9.21
CA ARG A 177 -16.79 5.42 -8.99
C ARG A 177 -16.03 4.71 -10.10
N TRP A 178 -16.28 5.06 -11.36
CA TRP A 178 -15.58 4.47 -12.51
C TRP A 178 -14.11 4.88 -12.55
N LEU A 179 -13.78 6.12 -12.18
CA LEU A 179 -12.38 6.56 -12.04
C LEU A 179 -11.66 5.74 -10.96
N GLN A 180 -12.29 5.52 -9.80
CA GLN A 180 -11.73 4.67 -8.74
C GLN A 180 -11.53 3.21 -9.18
N VAL A 181 -12.46 2.65 -9.96
CA VAL A 181 -12.28 1.30 -10.53
C VAL A 181 -11.07 1.26 -11.46
N MET A 182 -10.93 2.26 -12.34
CA MET A 182 -9.85 2.28 -13.33
C MET A 182 -8.49 2.53 -12.71
N TYR A 183 -8.43 3.36 -11.69
CA TYR A 183 -7.28 3.49 -10.80
C TYR A 183 -6.85 2.13 -10.24
N GLN A 184 -7.77 1.39 -9.61
CA GLN A 184 -7.47 0.08 -9.01
C GLN A 184 -7.05 -0.98 -10.03
N VAL A 185 -7.60 -0.93 -11.24
CA VAL A 185 -7.15 -1.79 -12.35
C VAL A 185 -5.69 -1.49 -12.71
N GLY A 186 -5.30 -0.21 -12.80
CA GLY A 186 -3.91 0.19 -13.01
C GLY A 186 -2.98 -0.30 -11.90
N VAL A 187 -3.40 -0.16 -10.64
CA VAL A 187 -2.66 -0.67 -9.48
C VAL A 187 -2.50 -2.19 -9.55
N LEU A 188 -3.56 -2.94 -9.88
CA LEU A 188 -3.51 -4.39 -10.00
C LEU A 188 -2.54 -4.83 -11.10
N ILE A 189 -2.62 -4.23 -12.29
CA ILE A 189 -1.73 -4.55 -13.42
C ILE A 189 -0.26 -4.34 -13.02
N SER A 190 0.05 -3.17 -12.46
CA SER A 190 1.42 -2.81 -12.10
C SER A 190 1.97 -3.61 -10.91
N ARG A 191 1.16 -3.90 -9.89
CA ARG A 191 1.58 -4.77 -8.77
C ARG A 191 1.81 -6.22 -9.20
N SER A 192 1.11 -6.68 -10.23
CA SER A 192 1.27 -8.03 -10.79
C SER A 192 2.42 -8.13 -11.79
N SER A 193 2.96 -7.01 -12.27
CA SER A 193 3.97 -7.02 -13.32
C SER A 193 5.40 -7.24 -12.84
N VAL A 194 5.69 -7.16 -11.53
CA VAL A 194 7.08 -7.13 -11.01
C VAL A 194 7.92 -8.37 -11.36
N ASN A 195 7.27 -9.52 -11.53
CA ASN A 195 7.95 -10.76 -11.93
C ASN A 195 8.39 -10.73 -13.40
N PHE A 196 7.81 -9.84 -14.21
CA PHE A 196 8.11 -9.68 -15.64
C PHE A 196 8.88 -8.38 -15.93
N ILE A 197 8.51 -7.28 -15.26
CA ILE A 197 9.01 -5.92 -15.50
C ILE A 197 9.46 -5.31 -14.17
N GLN A 198 10.76 -5.06 -14.07
CA GLN A 198 11.39 -4.50 -12.86
C GLN A 198 11.94 -3.10 -13.13
N ILE A 199 11.45 -2.12 -12.38
CA ILE A 199 11.86 -0.72 -12.47
C ILE A 199 13.00 -0.46 -11.48
N ARG A 200 14.22 -0.31 -12.01
CA ARG A 200 15.41 -0.04 -11.18
C ARG A 200 15.57 1.42 -10.76
N LYS A 201 14.95 2.37 -11.47
CA LYS A 201 15.10 3.80 -11.19
C LYS A 201 13.82 4.34 -10.56
N LEU A 202 13.65 4.07 -9.26
CA LEU A 202 12.43 4.44 -8.52
C LEU A 202 12.19 5.95 -8.46
N TRP A 203 13.24 6.77 -8.57
CA TRP A 203 13.14 8.24 -8.57
C TRP A 203 12.41 8.81 -9.80
N ILE A 204 12.25 8.04 -10.87
CA ILE A 204 11.52 8.49 -12.07
C ILE A 204 10.00 8.53 -11.80
N LEU A 205 9.50 7.58 -11.00
CA LEU A 205 8.07 7.44 -10.70
C LEU A 205 7.46 8.67 -10.01
N PRO A 206 8.05 9.27 -8.95
CA PRO A 206 7.50 10.48 -8.36
C PRO A 206 7.52 11.66 -9.34
N ILE A 207 8.53 11.79 -10.21
CA ILE A 207 8.56 12.85 -11.23
C ILE A 207 7.36 12.73 -12.16
N LEU A 208 7.11 11.52 -12.68
CA LEU A 208 5.95 11.25 -13.53
C LEU A 208 4.63 11.50 -12.79
N GLN A 209 4.56 11.17 -11.50
CA GLN A 209 3.35 11.45 -10.71
C GLN A 209 3.13 12.93 -10.45
N PHE A 210 4.16 13.72 -10.18
CA PHE A 210 3.98 15.17 -10.03
C PHE A 210 3.60 15.85 -11.35
N ILE A 211 4.03 15.31 -12.50
CA ILE A 211 3.52 15.74 -13.81
C ILE A 211 2.02 15.44 -13.92
N ASN A 212 1.57 14.26 -13.49
CA ASN A 212 0.14 13.93 -13.45
C ASN A 212 -0.63 14.86 -12.50
N VAL A 213 -0.09 15.18 -11.31
CA VAL A 213 -0.70 16.15 -10.38
C VAL A 213 -0.87 17.49 -11.07
N ALA A 214 0.18 18.02 -11.71
CA ALA A 214 0.10 19.30 -12.40
C ALA A 214 -0.96 19.28 -13.50
N PHE A 215 -1.02 18.21 -14.30
CA PHE A 215 -2.01 18.04 -15.37
C PHE A 215 -3.44 17.99 -14.83
N ILE A 216 -3.71 17.13 -13.84
CA ILE A 216 -5.06 16.98 -13.25
C ILE A 216 -5.45 18.23 -12.46
N PHE A 217 -4.52 18.91 -11.80
CA PHE A 217 -4.78 20.17 -11.13
C PHE A 217 -5.15 21.27 -12.13
N SER A 218 -4.42 21.37 -13.25
CA SER A 218 -4.78 22.29 -14.34
C SER A 218 -6.16 21.96 -14.92
N GLU A 219 -6.49 20.68 -15.05
CA GLU A 219 -7.83 20.28 -15.48
C GLU A 219 -8.91 20.66 -14.44
N ALA A 220 -8.67 20.42 -13.15
CA ALA A 220 -9.61 20.83 -12.09
C ALA A 220 -9.81 22.35 -12.04
N TYR A 221 -8.81 23.14 -12.44
CA TYR A 221 -8.88 24.60 -12.46
C TYR A 221 -9.48 25.18 -13.75
N LEU A 222 -9.10 24.66 -14.92
CA LEU A 222 -9.46 25.22 -16.23
C LEU A 222 -10.61 24.46 -16.92
N LEU A 223 -10.91 23.22 -16.51
CA LEU A 223 -11.92 22.33 -17.10
C LEU A 223 -11.82 22.28 -18.64
N PHE A 224 -10.61 22.06 -19.16
CA PHE A 224 -10.30 22.20 -20.57
C PHE A 224 -10.46 20.89 -21.35
N LEU A 225 -10.51 19.74 -20.66
CA LEU A 225 -10.63 18.46 -21.35
C LEU A 225 -12.02 18.29 -21.98
N PRO A 226 -12.10 17.83 -23.24
CA PRO A 226 -13.38 17.69 -23.93
C PRO A 226 -14.14 16.41 -23.56
N SER A 227 -13.47 15.42 -22.93
CA SER A 227 -14.01 14.08 -22.72
C SER A 227 -13.55 13.44 -21.42
N PHE A 228 -14.52 12.87 -20.70
CA PHE A 228 -14.31 12.07 -19.49
C PHE A 228 -13.33 10.92 -19.69
N TRP A 229 -13.33 10.29 -20.87
CA TRP A 229 -12.49 9.13 -21.16
C TRP A 229 -10.99 9.47 -21.15
N ILE A 230 -10.62 10.73 -21.38
CA ILE A 230 -9.23 11.17 -21.28
C ILE A 230 -8.78 11.09 -19.82
N VAL A 231 -9.61 11.56 -18.89
CA VAL A 231 -9.35 11.47 -17.45
C VAL A 231 -9.28 10.01 -17.00
N VAL A 232 -10.13 9.14 -17.53
CA VAL A 232 -10.07 7.69 -17.26
C VAL A 232 -8.71 7.10 -17.62
N VAL A 233 -8.16 7.44 -18.79
CA VAL A 233 -6.84 6.95 -19.23
C VAL A 233 -5.73 7.50 -18.33
N VAL A 234 -5.80 8.78 -17.95
CA VAL A 234 -4.81 9.39 -17.04
C VAL A 234 -4.85 8.75 -15.66
N VAL A 235 -6.04 8.45 -15.13
CA VAL A 235 -6.22 7.78 -13.84
C VAL A 235 -5.75 6.32 -13.89
N LEU A 236 -5.97 5.61 -15.00
CA LEU A 236 -5.40 4.29 -15.20
C LEU A 236 -3.86 4.33 -15.20
N TYR A 237 -3.27 5.32 -15.87
CA TYR A 237 -1.82 5.55 -15.90
C TYR A 237 -1.28 5.91 -14.51
N GLU A 238 -1.98 6.74 -13.78
CA GLU A 238 -1.68 7.13 -12.40
C GLU A 238 -1.66 5.89 -11.48
N GLY A 239 -2.66 5.01 -11.56
CA GLY A 239 -2.66 3.73 -10.85
C GLY A 239 -1.50 2.80 -11.24
N LEU A 240 -1.09 2.79 -12.52
CA LEU A 240 0.08 2.03 -12.97
C LEU A 240 1.39 2.52 -12.33
N LEU A 241 1.58 3.83 -12.19
CA LEU A 241 2.76 4.41 -11.54
C LEU A 241 2.78 4.10 -10.05
N GLY A 242 1.64 4.25 -9.40
CA GLY A 242 1.42 3.95 -7.98
C GLY A 242 1.77 2.53 -7.58
N GLY A 243 1.09 1.56 -8.21
CA GLY A 243 1.34 0.15 -7.96
C GLY A 243 2.75 -0.27 -8.35
N SER A 244 3.33 0.31 -9.41
CA SER A 244 4.73 0.07 -9.79
C SER A 244 5.69 0.55 -8.71
N ALA A 245 5.48 1.74 -8.13
CA ALA A 245 6.34 2.28 -7.08
C ALA A 245 6.31 1.40 -5.83
N TYR A 246 5.11 0.96 -5.42
CA TYR A 246 4.94 0.07 -4.28
C TYR A 246 5.67 -1.25 -4.48
N VAL A 247 5.31 -2.01 -5.53
CA VAL A 247 5.82 -3.37 -5.70
C VAL A 247 7.33 -3.37 -5.95
N ASN A 248 7.85 -2.44 -6.75
CA ASN A 248 9.29 -2.38 -7.03
C ASN A 248 10.08 -1.92 -5.80
N THR A 249 9.51 -1.08 -4.93
CA THR A 249 10.18 -0.70 -3.68
C THR A 249 10.35 -1.90 -2.76
N PHE A 250 9.26 -2.59 -2.42
CA PHE A 250 9.33 -3.73 -1.49
C PHE A 250 10.06 -4.93 -2.07
N TYR A 251 9.84 -5.22 -3.36
CA TYR A 251 10.57 -6.29 -4.04
C TYR A 251 12.07 -6.03 -4.01
N ARG A 252 12.51 -4.81 -4.26
CA ARG A 252 13.93 -4.47 -4.21
C ARG A 252 14.52 -4.46 -2.81
N ILE A 253 13.78 -4.00 -1.81
CA ILE A 253 14.22 -4.13 -0.41
C ILE A 253 14.44 -5.60 -0.06
N SER A 254 13.59 -6.50 -0.55
CA SER A 254 13.74 -7.95 -0.33
C SER A 254 14.96 -8.57 -1.01
N GLN A 255 15.38 -8.00 -2.15
CA GLN A 255 16.52 -8.49 -2.92
C GLN A 255 17.85 -7.86 -2.45
N ASP A 256 17.86 -6.54 -2.26
CA ASP A 256 19.05 -5.73 -2.00
C ASP A 256 19.45 -5.73 -0.52
N VAL A 257 18.53 -6.01 0.42
CA VAL A 257 18.80 -6.01 1.86
C VAL A 257 19.07 -7.42 2.40
N PRO A 258 20.16 -7.64 3.17
CA PRO A 258 20.44 -8.90 3.85
C PRO A 258 19.27 -9.35 4.73
N ILE A 259 19.07 -10.67 4.82
CA ILE A 259 17.94 -11.29 5.55
C ILE A 259 17.86 -10.78 7.00
N GLN A 260 19.00 -10.57 7.65
CA GLN A 260 19.10 -10.08 9.04
C GLN A 260 18.41 -8.71 9.27
N HIS A 261 18.37 -7.84 8.25
CA HIS A 261 17.81 -6.49 8.36
C HIS A 261 16.55 -6.30 7.49
N ARG A 262 16.18 -7.32 6.71
CA ARG A 262 15.08 -7.26 5.75
C ARG A 262 13.74 -7.00 6.43
N GLU A 263 13.46 -7.71 7.51
CA GLU A 263 12.21 -7.57 8.27
C GLU A 263 12.03 -6.11 8.76
N PHE A 264 13.05 -5.54 9.39
CA PHE A 264 13.04 -4.15 9.83
C PHE A 264 12.91 -3.17 8.64
N SER A 265 13.60 -3.45 7.54
CA SER A 265 13.62 -2.58 6.36
C SER A 265 12.26 -2.53 5.64
N LEU A 266 11.55 -3.66 5.55
CA LEU A 266 10.20 -3.72 5.00
C LEU A 266 9.21 -2.95 5.89
N ARG A 267 9.29 -3.12 7.21
CA ARG A 267 8.45 -2.39 8.19
C ARG A 267 8.62 -0.88 8.10
N ILE A 268 9.87 -0.41 8.07
CA ILE A 268 10.13 1.02 8.09
C ILE A 268 9.82 1.66 6.74
N ALA A 269 9.96 0.91 5.63
CA ALA A 269 9.63 1.41 4.31
C ALA A 269 8.13 1.66 4.12
N SER A 270 7.26 0.82 4.69
CA SER A 270 5.79 1.03 4.68
C SER A 270 5.31 2.14 5.62
N LEU A 271 6.22 2.85 6.30
CA LEU A 271 5.88 4.11 6.96
C LEU A 271 5.86 5.26 5.96
N ALA A 272 6.62 5.15 4.86
CA ALA A 272 6.80 6.24 3.92
C ALA A 272 5.57 6.50 3.05
N ASP A 273 4.93 5.44 2.53
CA ASP A 273 3.65 5.52 1.84
C ASP A 273 2.53 6.01 2.79
N SER A 274 2.43 5.44 3.99
CA SER A 274 1.47 5.89 5.02
C SER A 274 1.62 7.39 5.34
N ALA A 275 2.86 7.89 5.47
CA ALA A 275 3.13 9.31 5.67
C ALA A 275 2.73 10.16 4.44
N GLY A 276 3.02 9.67 3.22
CA GLY A 276 2.61 10.32 1.98
C GLY A 276 1.09 10.49 1.89
N ILE A 277 0.34 9.43 2.18
CA ILE A 277 -1.13 9.42 2.22
C ILE A 277 -1.67 10.44 3.23
N ALA A 278 -1.10 10.46 4.44
CA ALA A 278 -1.54 11.37 5.50
C ALA A 278 -1.32 12.84 5.12
N ILE A 279 -0.17 13.16 4.53
CA ILE A 279 0.15 14.51 4.06
C ILE A 279 -0.78 14.89 2.90
N ALA A 280 -1.04 13.98 1.96
CA ALA A 280 -1.97 14.21 0.86
C ALA A 280 -3.39 14.55 1.36
N GLY A 281 -3.89 13.80 2.35
CA GLY A 281 -5.18 14.10 2.99
C GLY A 281 -5.20 15.47 3.69
N ALA A 282 -4.12 15.83 4.37
CA ALA A 282 -3.98 17.14 5.00
C ALA A 282 -3.90 18.29 3.97
N MET A 283 -3.34 18.04 2.79
CA MET A 283 -3.28 19.01 1.68
C MET A 283 -4.59 19.10 0.90
N ALA A 284 -5.35 18.02 0.78
CA ALA A 284 -6.61 17.99 0.02
C ALA A 284 -7.65 18.98 0.56
N LEU A 285 -7.79 19.07 1.90
CA LEU A 285 -8.75 19.95 2.56
C LEU A 285 -8.55 21.45 2.22
N PRO A 286 -7.36 22.06 2.45
CA PRO A 286 -7.16 23.48 2.11
C PRO A 286 -7.19 23.73 0.60
N THR A 287 -6.75 22.77 -0.23
CA THR A 287 -6.85 22.89 -1.69
C THR A 287 -8.30 22.94 -2.14
N HIS A 288 -9.15 22.05 -1.62
CA HIS A 288 -10.58 22.05 -1.91
C HIS A 288 -11.23 23.38 -1.50
N ASP A 289 -10.95 23.87 -0.28
CA ASP A 289 -11.45 25.17 0.19
C ASP A 289 -10.99 26.33 -0.70
N ALA A 290 -9.73 26.34 -1.13
CA ALA A 290 -9.20 27.35 -2.02
C ALA A 290 -9.91 27.32 -3.39
N MET A 291 -10.10 26.13 -3.96
CA MET A 291 -10.80 25.96 -5.25
C MET A 291 -12.28 26.34 -5.15
N CYS A 292 -12.97 26.02 -4.06
CA CYS A 292 -14.36 26.46 -3.85
C CYS A 292 -14.49 27.98 -3.69
N ARG A 293 -13.46 28.65 -3.15
CA ARG A 293 -13.43 30.13 -3.05
C ARG A 293 -13.14 30.81 -4.38
N LEU A 294 -12.45 30.14 -5.30
CA LEU A 294 -12.06 30.64 -6.62
C LEU A 294 -13.22 30.68 -7.64
N LYS A 295 -14.48 30.83 -7.18
CA LYS A 295 -15.70 30.88 -8.00
C LYS A 295 -15.47 31.51 -9.39
N TYR A 296 -15.55 30.67 -10.42
CA TYR A 296 -16.03 31.02 -11.75
C TYR A 296 -17.49 30.59 -11.86
#